data_AF-A0A7W1LRG1-F1
#
_entry.id   AF-A0A7W1LRG1-F1
#
_cell.length_a   1.000
_cell.length_b   1.000
_cell.length_c   1.000
_cell.angle_alpha   90.00
_cell.angle_beta   90.00
_cell.angle_gamma   90.00
#
_symmetry.space_group_name_H-M   'P 1'
#
loop_
_entity.id
_entity.type
_entity.pdbx_description
1 polymer ?
#
loop_
_entity_poly.entity_id
_entity_poly.type
_entity_poly.pdbx_seq_one_letter_code
_entity_poly.pdbx_strand_id
1 'polypeptide(L)'
;MDDSSRVAALLGRTPTGSFEVVVRGPDGDPVVIANAPLLDDGTPMPTRYWLVGRDEVTAVSRLESVGGVRQAERDVDPTQLATAHERYAAMRDALVPPEHEGPRPSGGVGGTRTGVKCLHAHYAWHLAGGDDPVGRWVARRLDGLELDIGPTTTSAHGRGVTVTLDVGAAQLHTEWLSDGDPPAPEQLTNALGDVADRLEELLLTHPKLTDTSDVTIRGPFARTIACVEVGADDAASPFSLQRDAAEDVFRTLATERRADRAHNPGMLPEHVDTSVATCCIILAVMRRLHLDSVTIA
;
A
#
# COMPACT_ATOMS: atom_id res chain seq x y z
N MET A 1 -6.72 -19.29 -24.33
CA MET A 1 -5.82 -18.30 -24.98
C MET A 1 -4.41 -18.71 -24.62
N ASP A 2 -3.49 -18.81 -25.58
CA ASP A 2 -2.09 -19.10 -25.27
C ASP A 2 -1.41 -17.87 -24.62
N ASP A 3 -0.27 -18.10 -23.95
CA ASP A 3 0.45 -17.03 -23.25
C ASP A 3 0.92 -15.92 -24.19
N SER A 4 1.33 -16.27 -25.41
CA SER A 4 1.77 -15.30 -26.41
C SER A 4 0.67 -14.28 -26.73
N SER A 5 -0.54 -14.78 -27.01
CA SER A 5 -1.70 -13.96 -27.32
C SER A 5 -2.13 -13.13 -26.10
N ARG A 6 -2.09 -13.72 -24.90
CA ARG A 6 -2.49 -13.00 -23.68
C ARG A 6 -1.51 -11.90 -23.32
N VAL A 7 -0.20 -12.18 -23.35
CA VAL A 7 0.85 -11.19 -23.10
C VAL A 7 0.81 -10.08 -24.14
N ALA A 8 0.58 -10.40 -25.42
CA ALA A 8 0.43 -9.37 -26.45
C ALA A 8 -0.76 -8.43 -26.18
N ALA A 9 -1.89 -8.98 -25.70
CA ALA A 9 -3.04 -8.17 -25.30
C ALA A 9 -2.76 -7.29 -24.07
N LEU A 10 -2.02 -7.81 -23.07
CA LEU A 10 -1.60 -7.05 -21.89
C LEU A 10 -0.63 -5.92 -22.24
N LEU A 11 0.33 -6.17 -23.13
CA LEU A 11 1.31 -5.19 -23.59
C LEU A 11 0.75 -4.20 -24.62
N GLY A 12 -0.39 -4.50 -25.24
CA GLY A 12 -0.94 -3.74 -26.36
C GLY A 12 -0.13 -3.85 -27.66
N ARG A 13 0.81 -4.79 -27.75
CA ARG A 13 1.67 -5.05 -28.91
C ARG A 13 2.20 -6.48 -28.86
N THR A 14 2.55 -7.03 -30.03
CA THR A 14 3.24 -8.33 -30.10
C THR A 14 4.67 -8.21 -29.56
N PRO A 15 5.11 -9.08 -28.62
CA PRO A 15 6.50 -9.18 -28.18
C PRO A 15 7.43 -9.52 -29.35
N THR A 16 8.58 -8.85 -29.44
CA THR A 16 9.57 -9.02 -30.52
C THR A 16 10.71 -9.98 -30.16
N GLY A 17 10.56 -10.73 -29.07
CA GLY A 17 11.54 -11.69 -28.60
C GLY A 17 10.88 -12.78 -27.78
N SER A 18 11.56 -13.91 -27.65
CA SER A 18 11.09 -15.02 -26.83
C SER A 18 11.03 -14.65 -25.35
N PHE A 19 10.04 -15.20 -24.65
CA PHE A 19 9.83 -14.99 -23.23
C PHE A 19 9.16 -16.20 -22.59
N GLU A 20 9.22 -16.25 -21.26
CA GLU A 20 8.49 -17.20 -20.42
C GLU A 20 7.61 -16.43 -19.42
N VAL A 21 6.39 -16.91 -19.16
CA VAL A 21 5.58 -16.41 -18.05
C VAL A 21 6.08 -17.04 -16.76
N VAL A 22 6.75 -16.26 -15.92
CA VAL A 22 7.41 -16.74 -14.69
C VAL A 22 6.60 -16.46 -13.42
N VAL A 23 5.62 -15.54 -13.48
CA VAL A 23 4.68 -15.27 -12.38
C VAL A 23 3.28 -15.15 -12.96
N ARG A 24 2.32 -15.80 -12.29
CA ARG A 24 0.89 -15.71 -12.59
C ARG A 24 0.12 -15.20 -11.38
N GLY A 25 -0.96 -14.48 -11.65
CA GLY A 25 -1.92 -14.06 -10.64
C GLY A 25 -2.80 -15.22 -10.15
N PRO A 26 -3.62 -14.99 -9.11
CA PRO A 26 -4.54 -16.00 -8.56
C PRO A 26 -5.58 -16.51 -9.58
N ASP A 27 -5.91 -15.71 -10.58
CA ASP A 27 -6.79 -16.05 -11.71
C ASP A 27 -6.06 -16.79 -12.85
N GLY A 28 -4.75 -17.03 -12.69
CA GLY A 28 -3.89 -17.65 -13.68
C GLY A 28 -3.36 -16.70 -14.76
N ASP A 29 -3.69 -15.41 -14.70
CA ASP A 29 -3.26 -14.44 -15.71
C ASP A 29 -1.76 -14.10 -15.59
N PRO A 30 -1.01 -13.86 -16.69
CA PRO A 30 0.39 -13.49 -16.63
C PRO A 30 0.61 -12.17 -15.86
N VAL A 31 1.52 -12.19 -14.89
CA VAL A 31 1.92 -10.99 -14.12
C VAL A 31 3.34 -10.56 -14.46
N VAL A 32 4.26 -11.53 -14.58
CA VAL A 32 5.66 -11.27 -14.96
C VAL A 32 6.09 -12.20 -16.09
N ILE A 33 6.74 -11.62 -17.10
CA ILE A 33 7.48 -12.38 -18.10
C ILE A 33 8.99 -12.24 -17.90
N ALA A 34 9.73 -13.31 -18.18
CA ALA A 34 11.18 -13.32 -18.30
C ALA A 34 11.56 -13.40 -19.78
N ASN A 35 12.11 -12.30 -20.30
CA ASN A 35 12.55 -12.20 -21.69
C ASN A 35 13.91 -12.86 -21.88
N ALA A 36 14.13 -13.36 -23.10
CA ALA A 36 15.46 -13.69 -23.59
C ALA A 36 16.38 -12.45 -23.56
N PRO A 37 17.69 -12.63 -23.41
CA PRO A 37 18.64 -11.52 -23.33
C PRO A 37 18.82 -10.79 -24.67
N LEU A 38 18.38 -11.40 -25.78
CA LEU A 38 18.45 -10.86 -27.13
C LEU A 38 17.07 -10.96 -27.79
N LEU A 39 16.70 -9.96 -28.59
CA LEU A 39 15.54 -9.99 -29.48
C LEU A 39 15.82 -10.90 -30.68
N ASP A 40 14.79 -11.16 -31.49
CA ASP A 40 14.91 -12.03 -32.67
C ASP A 40 15.89 -11.48 -33.74
N ASP A 41 16.15 -10.17 -33.73
CA ASP A 41 17.12 -9.49 -34.61
C ASP A 41 18.53 -9.37 -34.00
N GLY A 42 18.77 -9.96 -32.82
CA GLY A 42 20.03 -9.89 -32.08
C GLY A 42 20.22 -8.61 -31.25
N THR A 43 19.25 -7.70 -31.23
CA THR A 43 19.29 -6.50 -30.38
C THR A 43 19.27 -6.90 -28.89
N PRO A 44 20.14 -6.32 -28.04
CA PRO A 44 20.08 -6.54 -26.60
C PRO A 44 18.75 -6.17 -25.95
N MET A 45 18.16 -7.10 -25.19
CA MET A 45 17.00 -6.81 -24.35
C MET A 45 17.46 -6.00 -23.12
N PRO A 46 16.95 -4.77 -22.91
CA PRO A 46 17.43 -3.90 -21.84
C PRO A 46 17.16 -4.43 -20.43
N THR A 47 16.10 -5.25 -20.25
CA THR A 47 15.72 -5.80 -18.95
C THR A 47 15.05 -7.15 -19.11
N ARG A 48 15.43 -8.11 -18.25
CA ARG A 48 14.95 -9.50 -18.32
C ARG A 48 13.49 -9.62 -17.89
N TYR A 49 13.15 -9.11 -16.71
CA TYR A 49 11.80 -9.23 -16.15
C TYR A 49 10.94 -8.02 -16.50
N TRP A 50 9.77 -8.27 -17.07
CA TRP A 50 8.76 -7.24 -17.37
C TRP A 50 7.49 -7.53 -16.58
N LEU A 51 6.94 -6.48 -15.96
CA LEU A 51 5.61 -6.51 -15.35
C LEU A 51 4.57 -6.35 -16.46
N VAL A 52 3.67 -7.31 -16.60
CA VAL A 52 2.62 -7.32 -17.63
C VAL A 52 1.21 -7.43 -17.04
N GLY A 53 1.09 -7.82 -15.76
CA GLY A 53 -0.19 -7.90 -15.07
C GLY A 53 -0.87 -6.53 -15.00
N ARG A 54 -2.15 -6.48 -15.38
CA ARG A 54 -2.89 -5.21 -15.53
C ARG A 54 -2.97 -4.43 -14.23
N ASP A 55 -3.31 -5.11 -13.13
CA ASP A 55 -3.50 -4.49 -11.82
C ASP A 55 -2.15 -4.00 -11.27
N GLU A 56 -1.11 -4.83 -11.41
CA GLU A 56 0.25 -4.53 -10.94
C GLU A 56 0.86 -3.37 -11.72
N VAL A 57 0.75 -3.37 -13.05
CA VAL A 57 1.20 -2.25 -13.89
C VAL A 57 0.46 -0.98 -13.49
N THR A 58 -0.86 -1.03 -13.28
CA THR A 58 -1.66 0.12 -12.86
C THR A 58 -1.19 0.65 -11.50
N ALA A 59 -1.01 -0.23 -10.53
CA ALA A 59 -0.60 0.11 -9.17
C ALA A 59 0.80 0.74 -9.12
N VAL A 60 1.78 0.12 -9.81
CA VAL A 60 3.14 0.66 -9.92
C VAL A 60 3.15 2.00 -10.65
N SER A 61 2.37 2.15 -11.73
CA SER A 61 2.31 3.41 -12.49
C SER A 61 1.73 4.56 -11.65
N ARG A 62 0.72 4.29 -10.81
CA ARG A 62 0.20 5.25 -9.84
C ARG A 62 1.27 5.66 -8.83
N LEU A 63 1.99 4.68 -8.27
CA LEU A 63 3.10 4.94 -7.34
C LEU A 63 4.21 5.79 -7.98
N GLU A 64 4.55 5.54 -9.25
CA GLU A 64 5.49 6.38 -9.99
C GLU A 64 4.98 7.80 -10.21
N SER A 65 3.69 7.97 -10.53
CA SER A 65 3.09 9.28 -10.81
C SER A 65 3.15 10.23 -9.60
N VAL A 66 3.11 9.70 -8.38
CA VAL A 66 3.28 10.46 -7.13
C VAL A 66 4.75 10.60 -6.70
N GLY A 67 5.69 10.33 -7.61
CA GLY A 67 7.12 10.49 -7.39
C GLY A 67 7.80 9.28 -6.75
N GLY A 68 7.23 8.08 -6.84
CA GLY A 68 7.72 6.86 -6.20
C GLY A 68 9.19 6.53 -6.52
N VAL A 69 9.66 6.79 -7.75
CA VAL A 69 11.08 6.60 -8.11
C VAL A 69 12.01 7.43 -7.21
N ARG A 70 11.72 8.73 -7.04
CA ARG A 70 12.51 9.61 -6.17
C ARG A 70 12.40 9.25 -4.70
N GLN A 71 11.28 8.63 -4.28
CA GLN A 71 11.14 8.14 -2.91
C GLN A 71 12.00 6.88 -2.71
N ALA A 72 11.95 5.93 -3.65
CA ALA A 72 12.77 4.72 -3.60
C ALA A 72 14.27 5.04 -3.57
N GLU A 73 14.75 5.95 -4.41
CA GLU A 73 16.17 6.36 -4.42
C GLU A 73 16.63 7.04 -3.12
N ARG A 74 15.70 7.66 -2.37
CA ARG A 74 16.00 8.25 -1.06
C ARG A 74 15.97 7.22 0.08
N ASP A 75 15.01 6.30 0.01
CA ASP A 75 14.72 5.37 1.11
C ASP A 75 15.56 4.09 1.03
N VAL A 76 15.99 3.68 -0.16
CA VAL A 76 16.78 2.46 -0.38
C VAL A 76 18.26 2.77 -0.25
N ASP A 77 18.98 1.91 0.48
CA ASP A 77 20.43 2.02 0.61
C ASP A 77 21.11 1.95 -0.78
N PRO A 78 21.92 2.96 -1.16
CA PRO A 78 22.52 3.03 -2.49
C PRO A 78 23.53 1.90 -2.75
N THR A 79 24.19 1.39 -1.71
CA THR A 79 25.11 0.24 -1.80
C THR A 79 24.33 -1.04 -2.10
N GLN A 80 23.21 -1.26 -1.41
CA GLN A 80 22.33 -2.40 -1.70
C GLN A 80 21.77 -2.34 -3.12
N LEU A 81 21.38 -1.14 -3.58
CA LEU A 81 20.90 -0.93 -4.94
C LEU A 81 21.99 -1.25 -5.98
N ALA A 82 23.22 -0.78 -5.77
CA ALA A 82 24.35 -1.08 -6.66
C ALA A 82 24.63 -2.59 -6.75
N THR A 83 24.70 -3.28 -5.61
CA THR A 83 24.87 -4.75 -5.55
C THR A 83 23.72 -5.49 -6.27
N ALA A 84 22.49 -5.01 -6.12
CA ALA A 84 21.35 -5.59 -6.83
C ALA A 84 21.47 -5.42 -8.35
N HIS A 85 21.90 -4.25 -8.84
CA HIS A 85 22.14 -4.02 -10.26
C HIS A 85 23.25 -4.93 -10.83
N GLU A 86 24.36 -5.10 -10.09
CA GLU A 86 25.46 -5.99 -10.49
C GLU A 86 25.00 -7.45 -10.59
N ARG A 87 24.29 -7.94 -9.57
CA ARG A 87 23.71 -9.30 -9.57
C ARG A 87 22.71 -9.50 -10.72
N TYR A 88 21.87 -8.51 -10.97
CA TYR A 88 20.91 -8.55 -12.07
C TYR A 88 21.61 -8.65 -13.42
N ALA A 89 22.63 -7.81 -13.65
CA ALA A 89 23.41 -7.79 -14.87
C ALA A 89 24.10 -9.14 -15.08
N ALA A 90 24.79 -9.67 -14.07
CA ALA A 90 25.47 -10.97 -14.14
C ALA A 90 24.49 -12.11 -14.48
N MET A 91 23.32 -12.16 -13.83
CA MET A 91 22.29 -13.17 -14.10
C MET A 91 21.76 -13.07 -15.54
N ARG A 92 21.52 -11.85 -16.05
CA ARG A 92 21.06 -11.66 -17.43
C ARG A 92 22.15 -12.02 -18.44
N ASP A 93 23.38 -11.58 -18.20
CA ASP A 93 24.49 -11.74 -19.14
C ASP A 93 24.92 -13.22 -19.25
N ALA A 94 24.71 -14.02 -18.19
CA ALA A 94 24.92 -15.47 -18.20
C ALA A 94 23.99 -16.23 -19.17
N LEU A 95 22.92 -15.61 -19.65
CA LEU A 95 21.98 -16.21 -20.59
C LEU A 95 22.31 -15.89 -22.05
N VAL A 96 23.24 -14.96 -22.29
CA VAL A 96 23.69 -14.64 -23.64
C VAL A 96 24.46 -15.85 -24.18
N PRO A 97 24.12 -16.37 -25.38
CA PRO A 97 24.83 -17.50 -25.96
C PRO A 97 26.35 -17.23 -26.05
N PRO A 98 27.21 -18.19 -25.67
CA PRO A 98 28.68 -18.01 -25.73
C PRO A 98 29.19 -17.60 -27.11
N GLU A 99 28.53 -18.07 -28.17
CA GLU A 99 28.81 -17.79 -29.58
C GLU A 99 28.29 -16.43 -30.08
N HIS A 100 27.60 -15.64 -29.24
CA HIS A 100 27.08 -14.35 -29.65
C HIS A 100 28.19 -13.31 -29.82
N GLU A 101 28.39 -12.87 -31.07
CA GLU A 101 29.41 -11.88 -31.47
C GLU A 101 28.88 -10.44 -31.55
N GLY A 102 27.57 -10.23 -31.33
CA GLY A 102 26.93 -8.92 -31.41
C GLY A 102 26.99 -8.08 -30.13
N PRO A 103 26.32 -6.90 -30.12
CA PRO A 103 26.17 -6.09 -28.91
C PRO A 103 25.57 -6.92 -27.77
N ARG A 104 26.02 -6.66 -26.55
CA ARG A 104 25.52 -7.33 -25.34
C ARG A 104 24.64 -6.39 -24.52
N PRO A 105 23.67 -6.93 -23.77
CA PRO A 105 22.95 -6.17 -22.76
C PRO A 105 23.92 -5.48 -21.79
N SER A 106 23.52 -4.32 -21.28
CA SER A 106 24.32 -3.56 -20.32
C SER A 106 23.43 -2.88 -19.28
N GLY A 107 24.04 -2.41 -18.19
CA GLY A 107 23.32 -1.89 -17.03
C GLY A 107 22.67 -2.98 -16.18
N GLY A 108 22.08 -2.58 -15.05
CA GLY A 108 21.36 -3.48 -14.15
C GLY A 108 19.86 -3.55 -14.47
N VAL A 109 19.03 -3.67 -13.42
CA VAL A 109 17.56 -3.67 -13.52
C VAL A 109 17.05 -2.49 -14.38
N GLY A 110 16.15 -2.77 -15.33
CA GLY A 110 15.60 -1.75 -16.23
C GLY A 110 16.59 -1.19 -17.28
N GLY A 111 17.80 -1.74 -17.36
CA GLY A 111 18.86 -1.29 -18.28
C GLY A 111 19.52 0.01 -17.85
N THR A 112 19.42 0.41 -16.58
CA THR A 112 20.06 1.61 -16.06
C THR A 112 21.50 1.35 -15.64
N ARG A 113 22.36 2.37 -15.75
CA ARG A 113 23.75 2.33 -15.24
C ARG A 113 23.82 2.64 -13.74
N THR A 114 22.93 3.51 -13.26
CA THR A 114 22.89 4.01 -11.89
C THR A 114 21.46 4.40 -11.52
N GLY A 115 21.10 4.31 -10.24
CA GLY A 115 19.80 4.74 -9.74
C GLY A 115 18.64 3.91 -10.29
N VAL A 116 17.41 4.44 -10.17
CA VAL A 116 16.18 3.73 -10.55
C VAL A 116 15.56 4.40 -11.76
N LYS A 117 15.47 3.67 -12.89
CA LYS A 117 14.80 4.18 -14.11
C LYS A 117 13.28 4.10 -14.01
N CYS A 118 12.76 2.96 -13.55
CA CYS A 118 11.34 2.70 -13.32
C CYS A 118 11.15 1.62 -12.26
N LEU A 119 10.05 1.68 -11.52
CA LEU A 119 9.67 0.73 -10.48
C LEU A 119 9.18 -0.61 -11.06
N HIS A 120 8.65 -0.63 -12.30
CA HIS A 120 8.08 -1.86 -12.89
C HIS A 120 9.11 -2.97 -13.03
N ALA A 121 10.33 -2.66 -13.49
CA ALA A 121 11.37 -3.67 -13.70
C ALA A 121 11.87 -4.24 -12.37
N HIS A 122 11.98 -3.40 -11.34
CA HIS A 122 12.38 -3.81 -10.00
C HIS A 122 11.30 -4.66 -9.33
N TYR A 123 10.03 -4.25 -9.42
CA TYR A 123 8.93 -5.02 -8.87
C TYR A 123 8.73 -6.36 -9.60
N ALA A 124 8.86 -6.38 -10.93
CA ALA A 124 8.81 -7.61 -11.72
C ALA A 124 9.90 -8.61 -11.31
N TRP A 125 11.14 -8.14 -11.10
CA TRP A 125 12.21 -9.02 -10.64
C TRP A 125 11.96 -9.54 -9.24
N HIS A 126 11.47 -8.69 -8.33
CA HIS A 126 11.11 -9.12 -6.98
C HIS A 126 10.01 -10.19 -6.96
N LEU A 127 8.93 -10.00 -7.72
CA LEU A 127 7.86 -11.00 -7.85
C LEU A 127 8.38 -12.32 -8.44
N ALA A 128 9.37 -12.29 -9.33
CA ALA A 128 10.03 -13.47 -9.88
C ALA A 128 11.03 -14.15 -8.90
N GLY A 129 11.03 -13.76 -7.62
CA GLY A 129 11.91 -14.30 -6.57
C GLY A 129 13.27 -13.61 -6.47
N GLY A 130 13.46 -12.48 -7.15
CA GLY A 130 14.66 -11.67 -7.08
C GLY A 130 14.81 -10.95 -5.75
N ASP A 131 16.04 -10.95 -5.22
CA ASP A 131 16.42 -10.13 -4.08
C ASP A 131 16.67 -8.67 -4.52
N ASP A 132 15.59 -7.96 -4.85
CA ASP A 132 15.63 -6.56 -5.27
C ASP A 132 15.20 -5.63 -4.12
N PRO A 133 16.07 -4.73 -3.60
CA PRO A 133 15.70 -3.83 -2.52
C PRO A 133 14.64 -2.80 -2.92
N VAL A 134 14.64 -2.33 -4.18
CA VAL A 134 13.60 -1.44 -4.71
C VAL A 134 12.32 -2.23 -4.95
N GLY A 135 12.43 -3.46 -5.45
CA GLY A 135 11.28 -4.33 -5.65
C GLY A 135 10.56 -4.65 -4.32
N ARG A 136 11.30 -4.91 -3.23
CA ARG A 136 10.73 -5.02 -1.87
C ARG A 136 10.13 -3.71 -1.36
N TRP A 137 10.77 -2.59 -1.69
CA TRP A 137 10.26 -1.26 -1.34
C TRP A 137 8.92 -0.98 -2.04
N VAL A 138 8.78 -1.40 -3.31
CA VAL A 138 7.52 -1.32 -4.06
C VAL A 138 6.48 -2.25 -3.44
N ALA A 139 6.83 -3.52 -3.19
CA ALA A 139 5.92 -4.51 -2.60
C ALA A 139 5.26 -3.97 -1.32
N ARG A 140 6.05 -3.48 -0.36
CA ARG A 140 5.54 -2.88 0.89
C ARG A 140 4.52 -1.76 0.65
N ARG A 141 4.77 -0.90 -0.35
CA ARG A 141 3.86 0.22 -0.67
C ARG A 141 2.61 -0.21 -1.43
N LEU A 142 2.67 -1.31 -2.16
CA LEU A 142 1.50 -1.87 -2.84
C LEU A 142 0.67 -2.76 -1.93
N ASP A 143 1.30 -3.39 -0.94
CA ASP A 143 0.66 -4.19 0.11
C ASP A 143 -0.01 -3.33 1.19
N GLY A 144 0.38 -2.06 1.28
CA GLY A 144 -0.23 -1.11 2.21
C GLY A 144 -1.71 -0.83 1.93
N LEU A 145 -2.46 -0.61 3.00
CA LEU A 145 -3.87 -0.23 2.97
C LEU A 145 -3.95 1.22 3.45
N GLU A 146 -4.36 2.09 2.56
CA GLU A 146 -4.64 3.48 2.87
C GLU A 146 -6.14 3.62 3.18
N LEU A 147 -6.46 4.15 4.35
CA LEU A 147 -7.81 4.49 4.77
C LEU A 147 -7.97 6.01 4.81
N ASP A 148 -9.09 6.53 4.35
CA ASP A 148 -9.48 7.93 4.57
C ASP A 148 -10.83 7.96 5.28
N ILE A 149 -10.81 8.33 6.56
CA ILE A 149 -12.01 8.39 7.40
C ILE A 149 -12.75 9.67 7.09
N GLY A 150 -13.88 9.57 6.40
CA GLY A 150 -14.78 10.67 6.13
C GLY A 150 -15.88 10.82 7.19
N PRO A 151 -16.74 11.83 7.05
CA PRO A 151 -17.87 12.04 7.96
C PRO A 151 -18.93 10.94 7.84
N THR A 152 -19.17 10.42 6.63
CA THR A 152 -20.22 9.42 6.36
C THR A 152 -19.69 8.10 5.84
N THR A 153 -18.47 8.03 5.32
CA THR A 153 -17.89 6.79 4.80
C THR A 153 -16.39 6.78 5.04
N THR A 154 -15.79 5.61 5.01
CA THR A 154 -14.33 5.44 5.08
C THR A 154 -13.89 4.80 3.78
N SER A 155 -13.08 5.51 2.99
CA SER A 155 -12.54 4.94 1.76
C SER A 155 -11.30 4.12 2.07
N ALA A 156 -11.13 2.99 1.39
CA ALA A 156 -10.03 2.08 1.56
C ALA A 156 -9.37 1.82 0.19
N HIS A 157 -8.07 2.11 0.10
CA HIS A 157 -7.26 1.94 -1.10
C HIS A 157 -6.07 1.04 -0.80
N GLY A 158 -5.98 -0.10 -1.48
CA GLY A 158 -4.87 -1.03 -1.31
C GLY A 158 -4.85 -2.05 -2.44
N ARG A 159 -3.65 -2.51 -2.82
CA ARG A 159 -3.47 -3.55 -3.86
C ARG A 159 -4.25 -3.31 -5.16
N GLY A 160 -4.27 -2.06 -5.60
CA GLY A 160 -4.92 -1.63 -6.85
C GLY A 160 -6.45 -1.49 -6.78
N VAL A 161 -7.07 -1.84 -5.66
CA VAL A 161 -8.52 -1.77 -5.44
C VAL A 161 -8.85 -0.53 -4.59
N THR A 162 -9.97 0.11 -4.90
CA THR A 162 -10.57 1.15 -4.06
C THR A 162 -11.99 0.72 -3.71
N VAL A 163 -12.28 0.65 -2.41
CA VAL A 163 -13.58 0.27 -1.87
C VAL A 163 -14.00 1.26 -0.80
N THR A 164 -15.29 1.28 -0.51
CA THR A 164 -15.86 2.18 0.49
C THR A 164 -16.49 1.34 1.57
N LEU A 165 -16.06 1.57 2.81
CA LEU A 165 -16.74 1.12 4.00
C LEU A 165 -17.85 2.14 4.30
N ASP A 166 -19.09 1.67 4.42
CA ASP A 166 -20.24 2.51 4.75
C ASP A 166 -20.26 2.87 6.24
N VAL A 167 -19.18 3.50 6.70
CA VAL A 167 -19.06 4.04 8.05
C VAL A 167 -18.15 5.26 8.03
N GLY A 168 -18.66 6.37 8.53
CA GLY A 168 -17.88 7.58 8.77
C GLY A 168 -18.01 8.07 10.21
N ALA A 169 -17.14 8.97 10.62
CA ALA A 169 -17.06 9.41 12.02
C ALA A 169 -18.35 10.11 12.49
N ALA A 170 -18.97 10.94 11.65
CA ALA A 170 -20.22 11.64 11.98
C ALA A 170 -21.45 10.71 11.90
N GLN A 171 -21.47 9.80 10.93
CA GLN A 171 -22.51 8.77 10.84
C GLN A 171 -22.50 7.89 12.09
N LEU A 172 -21.36 7.30 12.43
CA LEU A 172 -21.23 6.40 13.57
C LEU A 172 -21.55 7.10 14.89
N HIS A 173 -21.13 8.37 15.05
CA HIS A 173 -21.52 9.18 16.19
C HIS A 173 -23.05 9.34 16.29
N THR A 174 -23.70 9.69 15.17
CA THR A 174 -25.15 9.89 15.13
C THR A 174 -25.90 8.60 15.46
N GLU A 175 -25.45 7.47 14.91
CA GLU A 175 -26.10 6.16 15.06
C GLU A 175 -25.98 5.60 16.49
N TRP A 176 -24.83 5.77 17.15
CA TRP A 176 -24.55 5.06 18.40
C TRP A 176 -24.18 5.94 19.60
N LEU A 177 -23.57 7.10 19.38
CA LEU A 177 -22.86 7.86 20.42
C LEU A 177 -23.45 9.25 20.69
N SER A 178 -24.60 9.57 20.10
CA SER A 178 -25.26 10.88 20.23
C SER A 178 -26.08 11.01 21.52
N ASP A 179 -26.52 9.88 22.09
CA ASP A 179 -27.29 9.84 23.33
C ASP A 179 -26.37 9.77 24.56
N GLY A 180 -26.24 10.87 25.29
CA GLY A 180 -25.47 10.92 26.55
C GLY A 180 -24.05 11.50 26.40
N ASP A 181 -23.58 12.14 27.47
CA ASP A 181 -22.25 12.76 27.52
C ASP A 181 -21.63 12.59 28.92
N PRO A 182 -20.67 11.66 29.12
CA PRO A 182 -20.09 10.76 28.11
C PRO A 182 -21.06 9.65 27.64
N PRO A 183 -20.79 9.00 26.49
CA PRO A 183 -21.55 7.83 26.02
C PRO A 183 -21.51 6.67 27.03
N ALA A 184 -22.60 5.91 27.12
CA ALA A 184 -22.67 4.73 27.98
C ALA A 184 -21.78 3.57 27.45
N PRO A 185 -21.28 2.68 28.33
CA PRO A 185 -20.45 1.55 27.92
C PRO A 185 -21.07 0.63 26.84
N GLU A 186 -22.39 0.46 26.88
CA GLU A 186 -23.12 -0.34 25.89
C GLU A 186 -23.09 0.32 24.50
N GLN A 187 -23.17 1.65 24.44
CA GLN A 187 -23.08 2.40 23.18
C GLN A 187 -21.70 2.29 22.56
N LEU A 188 -20.64 2.36 23.38
CA LEU A 188 -19.26 2.17 22.93
C LEU A 188 -19.04 0.75 22.37
N THR A 189 -19.58 -0.26 23.07
CA THR A 189 -19.50 -1.66 22.64
C THR A 189 -20.23 -1.88 21.31
N ASN A 190 -21.44 -1.31 21.17
CA ASN A 190 -22.23 -1.41 19.94
C ASN A 190 -21.54 -0.70 18.77
N ALA A 191 -21.01 0.51 18.98
CA ALA A 191 -20.29 1.24 17.95
C ALA A 191 -19.06 0.48 17.45
N LEU A 192 -18.24 -0.09 18.36
CA LEU A 192 -17.09 -0.92 17.99
C LEU A 192 -17.51 -2.19 17.23
N GLY A 193 -18.57 -2.86 17.69
CA GLY A 193 -19.11 -4.06 17.04
C GLY A 193 -19.59 -3.78 15.62
N ASP A 194 -20.37 -2.71 15.44
CA ASP A 194 -20.92 -2.31 14.14
C ASP A 194 -19.82 -1.98 13.12
N VAL A 195 -18.75 -1.25 13.53
CA VAL A 195 -17.62 -1.04 12.62
C VAL A 195 -16.93 -2.37 12.27
N ALA A 196 -16.72 -3.24 13.26
CA ALA A 196 -16.05 -4.52 13.05
C ALA A 196 -16.83 -5.43 12.07
N ASP A 197 -18.15 -5.49 12.20
CA ASP A 197 -19.04 -6.28 11.34
C ASP A 197 -19.01 -5.74 9.90
N ARG A 198 -19.17 -4.42 9.71
CA ARG A 198 -19.09 -3.78 8.38
C ARG A 198 -17.73 -3.99 7.73
N LEU A 199 -16.65 -3.90 8.51
CA LEU A 199 -15.29 -4.13 8.02
C LEU A 199 -15.08 -5.60 7.63
N GLU A 200 -15.62 -6.54 8.39
CA GLU A 200 -15.55 -7.97 8.05
C GLU A 200 -16.26 -8.28 6.73
N GLU A 201 -17.46 -7.72 6.51
CA GLU A 201 -18.19 -7.88 5.25
C GLU A 201 -17.40 -7.30 4.06
N LEU A 202 -16.81 -6.12 4.22
CA LEU A 202 -15.97 -5.50 3.19
C LEU A 202 -14.74 -6.36 2.87
N LEU A 203 -14.07 -6.88 3.89
CA LEU A 203 -12.90 -7.74 3.74
C LEU A 203 -13.24 -9.09 3.11
N LEU A 204 -14.41 -9.65 3.41
CA LEU A 204 -14.91 -10.89 2.81
C LEU A 204 -15.14 -10.72 1.30
N THR A 205 -15.69 -9.57 0.89
CA THR A 205 -15.94 -9.25 -0.52
C THR A 205 -14.69 -8.79 -1.27
N HIS A 206 -13.67 -8.33 -0.55
CA HIS A 206 -12.41 -7.83 -1.09
C HIS A 206 -11.20 -8.49 -0.41
N PRO A 207 -10.98 -9.80 -0.61
CA PRO A 207 -9.91 -10.56 0.06
C PRO A 207 -8.50 -10.06 -0.28
N LYS A 208 -8.33 -9.25 -1.34
CA LYS A 208 -7.06 -8.57 -1.61
C LYS A 208 -6.64 -7.66 -0.44
N LEU A 209 -7.55 -7.15 0.38
CA LEU A 209 -7.26 -6.20 1.45
C LEU A 209 -6.97 -6.86 2.81
N THR A 210 -7.09 -8.19 2.96
CA THR A 210 -6.99 -8.85 4.27
C THR A 210 -5.56 -9.06 4.76
N ASP A 211 -4.60 -9.22 3.85
CA ASP A 211 -3.21 -9.61 4.20
C ASP A 211 -2.30 -8.39 4.30
N THR A 212 -2.76 -7.32 4.94
CA THR A 212 -2.02 -6.05 5.01
C THR A 212 -1.55 -5.78 6.43
N SER A 213 -0.24 -5.67 6.61
CA SER A 213 0.40 -5.32 7.88
C SER A 213 0.78 -3.83 7.97
N ASP A 214 0.66 -3.08 6.89
CA ASP A 214 1.00 -1.65 6.81
C ASP A 214 -0.26 -0.85 6.47
N VAL A 215 -0.83 -0.18 7.47
CA VAL A 215 -2.04 0.62 7.30
C VAL A 215 -1.73 2.08 7.55
N THR A 216 -2.07 2.92 6.57
CA THR A 216 -2.00 4.38 6.70
C THR A 216 -3.40 4.94 6.76
N ILE A 217 -3.74 5.68 7.82
CA ILE A 217 -5.02 6.37 7.96
C ILE A 217 -4.79 7.86 7.72
N ARG A 218 -5.43 8.39 6.69
CA ARG A 218 -5.37 9.78 6.28
C ARG A 218 -6.58 10.56 6.79
N GLY A 219 -6.42 11.86 6.69
CA GLY A 219 -7.53 12.80 6.79
C GLY A 219 -7.63 13.48 8.14
N PRO A 220 -8.49 14.51 8.22
CA PRO A 220 -8.52 15.44 9.35
C PRO A 220 -8.99 14.77 10.65
N PHE A 221 -9.88 13.77 10.56
CA PHE A 221 -10.34 12.99 11.72
C PHE A 221 -9.18 12.21 12.38
N ALA A 222 -8.41 11.45 11.60
CA ALA A 222 -7.28 10.68 12.11
C ALA A 222 -6.17 11.59 12.66
N ARG A 223 -5.91 12.71 11.99
CA ARG A 223 -4.95 13.73 12.46
C ARG A 223 -5.30 14.27 13.84
N THR A 224 -6.58 14.52 14.13
CA THR A 224 -7.00 14.93 15.48
C THR A 224 -6.64 13.89 16.54
N ILE A 225 -6.81 12.59 16.26
CA ILE A 225 -6.43 11.53 17.22
C ILE A 225 -4.91 11.52 17.47
N ALA A 226 -4.10 11.75 16.44
CA ALA A 226 -2.65 11.88 16.60
C ALA A 226 -2.28 13.10 17.47
N CYS A 227 -2.95 14.24 17.30
CA CYS A 227 -2.71 15.43 18.13
C CYS A 227 -3.08 15.23 19.60
N VAL A 228 -4.21 14.56 19.87
CA VAL A 228 -4.64 14.20 21.23
C VAL A 228 -3.61 13.27 21.88
N GLU A 229 -3.14 12.24 21.17
CA GLU A 229 -2.10 11.32 21.66
C GLU A 229 -0.82 12.04 22.07
N VAL A 230 -0.30 12.93 21.22
CA VAL A 230 0.95 13.65 21.54
C VAL A 230 0.75 14.79 22.53
N GLY A 231 -0.49 15.19 22.81
CA GLY A 231 -0.82 16.34 23.63
C GLY A 231 -0.33 17.67 23.03
N ALA A 232 -0.37 17.81 21.71
CA ALA A 232 0.06 19.02 21.00
C ALA A 232 -0.88 19.35 19.83
N ASP A 233 -0.96 20.63 19.45
CA ASP A 233 -1.85 21.08 18.37
C ASP A 233 -1.46 20.54 16.98
N ASP A 234 -0.19 20.16 16.82
CA ASP A 234 0.33 19.58 15.59
C ASP A 234 1.23 18.37 15.88
N ALA A 235 0.74 17.18 15.55
CA ALA A 235 1.52 15.96 15.57
C ALA A 235 2.43 15.87 14.33
N ALA A 236 3.60 15.22 14.44
CA ALA A 236 4.42 14.94 13.26
C ALA A 236 3.60 14.21 12.17
N SER A 237 3.92 14.41 10.88
CA SER A 237 3.36 13.60 9.79
C SER A 237 4.52 13.04 8.96
N PRO A 238 4.62 11.71 8.80
CA PRO A 238 3.73 10.69 9.36
C PRO A 238 3.92 10.48 10.88
N PHE A 239 2.84 10.08 11.58
CA PHE A 239 2.84 9.69 12.99
C PHE A 239 2.53 8.19 13.14
N SER A 240 3.31 7.45 13.92
CA SER A 240 3.01 6.04 14.22
C SER A 240 2.19 5.94 15.49
N LEU A 241 0.89 5.65 15.35
CA LEU A 241 -0.01 5.42 16.48
C LEU A 241 0.02 3.94 16.86
N GLN A 242 0.52 3.65 18.06
CA GLN A 242 0.52 2.30 18.64
C GLN A 242 -0.89 1.91 19.12
N ARG A 243 -1.21 0.62 19.12
CA ARG A 243 -2.55 0.14 19.55
C ARG A 243 -2.86 0.53 20.98
N ASP A 244 -1.91 0.34 21.89
CA ASP A 244 -2.08 0.66 23.30
C ASP A 244 -2.33 2.17 23.51
N ALA A 245 -1.62 3.01 22.75
CA ALA A 245 -1.84 4.46 22.71
C ALA A 245 -3.24 4.82 22.17
N ALA A 246 -3.67 4.19 21.07
CA ALA A 246 -5.02 4.38 20.54
C ALA A 246 -6.11 3.99 21.56
N GLU A 247 -5.89 2.92 22.33
CA GLU A 247 -6.80 2.50 23.40
C GLU A 247 -6.81 3.48 24.59
N ASP A 248 -5.67 4.09 24.91
CA ASP A 248 -5.56 5.11 25.95
C ASP A 248 -6.25 6.42 25.54
N VAL A 249 -6.06 6.88 24.30
CA VAL A 249 -6.80 8.03 23.74
C VAL A 249 -8.30 7.75 23.72
N PHE A 250 -8.71 6.56 23.25
CA PHE A 250 -10.11 6.16 23.27
C PHE A 250 -10.70 6.21 24.69
N ARG A 251 -10.02 5.64 25.69
CA ARG A 251 -10.49 5.63 27.08
C ARG A 251 -10.63 7.04 27.64
N THR A 252 -9.68 7.91 27.32
CA THR A 252 -9.71 9.32 27.72
C THR A 252 -10.93 10.01 27.12
N LEU A 253 -11.04 10.03 25.80
CA LEU A 253 -12.12 10.72 25.10
C LEU A 253 -13.51 10.13 25.39
N ALA A 254 -13.62 8.81 25.58
CA ALA A 254 -14.89 8.14 25.86
C ALA A 254 -15.40 8.38 27.28
N THR A 255 -14.56 8.84 28.21
CA THR A 255 -14.95 9.14 29.60
C THR A 255 -15.08 10.64 29.88
N GLU A 256 -14.51 11.48 29.02
CA GLU A 256 -14.63 12.93 29.07
C GLU A 256 -16.00 13.42 28.58
N ARG A 257 -16.52 14.45 29.26
CA ARG A 257 -17.64 15.21 28.71
C ARG A 257 -17.19 15.96 27.48
N ARG A 258 -18.12 16.26 26.59
CA ARG A 258 -17.91 17.05 25.37
C ARG A 258 -17.16 18.35 25.65
N ALA A 259 -17.50 19.03 26.74
CA ALA A 259 -16.84 20.26 27.14
C ALA A 259 -15.35 20.05 27.46
N ASP A 260 -15.00 18.94 28.11
CA ASP A 260 -13.62 18.60 28.45
C ASP A 260 -12.87 18.14 27.20
N ARG A 261 -13.52 17.32 26.35
CA ARG A 261 -12.97 16.87 25.05
C ARG A 261 -12.49 18.03 24.18
N ALA A 262 -13.25 19.12 24.15
CA ALA A 262 -12.94 20.32 23.37
C ALA A 262 -11.65 21.04 23.79
N HIS A 263 -11.10 20.75 24.98
CA HIS A 263 -9.85 21.32 25.46
C HIS A 263 -8.63 20.45 25.13
N ASN A 264 -8.81 19.28 24.52
CA ASN A 264 -7.67 18.46 24.11
C ASN A 264 -6.88 19.15 22.99
N PRO A 265 -5.53 19.12 23.03
CA PRO A 265 -4.69 19.70 22.00
C PRO A 265 -5.01 19.17 20.59
N GLY A 266 -5.07 20.09 19.61
CA GLY A 266 -5.41 19.78 18.22
C GLY A 266 -6.85 19.30 17.97
N MET A 267 -7.73 19.36 18.98
CA MET A 267 -9.16 19.08 18.81
C MET A 267 -9.84 20.23 18.08
N LEU A 268 -10.23 20.00 16.82
CA LEU A 268 -11.01 20.97 16.07
C LEU A 268 -12.48 20.98 16.55
N PRO A 269 -13.16 22.14 16.59
CA PRO A 269 -14.55 22.24 17.05
C PRO A 269 -15.51 21.27 16.36
N GLU A 270 -15.33 21.03 15.06
CA GLU A 270 -16.10 20.09 14.24
C GLU A 270 -15.82 18.61 14.55
N HIS A 271 -14.70 18.29 15.22
CA HIS A 271 -14.32 16.92 15.55
C HIS A 271 -14.63 16.52 16.98
N VAL A 272 -15.00 17.46 17.86
CA VAL A 272 -15.25 17.18 19.29
C VAL A 272 -16.24 16.01 19.46
N ASP A 273 -17.36 16.08 18.75
CA ASP A 273 -18.43 15.09 18.84
C ASP A 273 -18.06 13.75 18.19
N THR A 274 -17.27 13.79 17.12
CA THR A 274 -16.90 12.62 16.30
C THR A 274 -15.58 11.96 16.73
N SER A 275 -14.86 12.52 17.69
CA SER A 275 -13.56 12.04 18.17
C SER A 275 -13.63 10.60 18.72
N VAL A 276 -14.65 10.29 19.53
CA VAL A 276 -14.88 8.93 20.06
C VAL A 276 -15.21 7.96 18.92
N ALA A 277 -16.05 8.36 17.97
CA ALA A 277 -16.39 7.55 16.79
C ALA A 277 -15.17 7.27 15.92
N THR A 278 -14.31 8.26 15.71
CA THR A 278 -13.04 8.12 14.99
C THR A 278 -12.15 7.08 15.67
N CYS A 279 -12.03 7.12 17.00
CA CYS A 279 -11.30 6.11 17.76
C CYS A 279 -11.90 4.71 17.58
N CYS A 280 -13.23 4.56 17.60
CA CYS A 280 -13.88 3.28 17.33
C CYS A 280 -13.50 2.73 15.95
N ILE A 281 -13.48 3.58 14.92
CA ILE A 281 -13.09 3.18 13.56
C ILE A 281 -11.64 2.71 13.51
N ILE A 282 -10.71 3.48 14.07
CA ILE A 282 -9.28 3.14 14.12
C ILE A 282 -9.08 1.81 14.87
N LEU A 283 -9.66 1.67 16.07
CA LEU A 283 -9.49 0.47 16.90
C LEU A 283 -10.11 -0.78 16.25
N ALA A 284 -11.27 -0.64 15.60
CA ALA A 284 -11.88 -1.76 14.87
C ALA A 284 -10.98 -2.23 13.73
N VAL A 285 -10.40 -1.30 12.95
CA VAL A 285 -9.41 -1.62 11.90
C VAL A 285 -8.20 -2.34 12.49
N MET A 286 -7.60 -1.78 13.54
CA MET A 286 -6.41 -2.37 14.19
C MET A 286 -6.68 -3.77 14.70
N ARG A 287 -7.83 -4.00 15.35
CA ARG A 287 -8.20 -5.31 15.89
C ARG A 287 -8.49 -6.32 14.78
N ARG A 288 -9.23 -5.91 13.74
CA ARG A 288 -9.64 -6.80 12.66
C ARG A 288 -8.50 -7.25 11.76
N LEU A 289 -7.50 -6.38 11.57
CA LEU A 289 -6.30 -6.64 10.78
C LEU A 289 -5.10 -7.07 11.65
N HIS A 290 -5.31 -7.27 12.96
CA HIS A 290 -4.26 -7.69 13.91
C HIS A 290 -3.02 -6.78 13.91
N LEU A 291 -3.23 -5.47 13.84
CA LEU A 291 -2.18 -4.46 13.79
C LEU A 291 -1.78 -4.02 15.19
N ASP A 292 -0.48 -3.95 15.44
CA ASP A 292 0.08 -3.34 16.65
C ASP A 292 0.25 -1.83 16.51
N SER A 293 0.29 -1.31 15.27
CA SER A 293 0.36 0.12 15.00
C SER A 293 -0.22 0.49 13.64
N VAL A 294 -0.63 1.74 13.48
CA VAL A 294 -1.00 2.35 12.19
C VAL A 294 -0.22 3.64 11.97
N THR A 295 -0.03 4.01 10.71
CA THR A 295 0.53 5.31 10.33
C THR A 295 -0.61 6.31 10.17
N ILE A 296 -0.55 7.47 10.83
CA ILE A 296 -1.45 8.60 10.61
C ILE A 296 -0.72 9.63 9.74
N ALA A 297 -1.34 10.04 8.62
CA ALA A 297 -0.71 10.91 7.63
C ALA A 297 -1.58 12.08 7.19
#